data_AF-A0A8J1UKM8-F1
#
_entry.id   AF-A0A8J1UKM8-F1
#
_cell.length_a   1.000
_cell.length_b   1.000
_cell.length_c   1.000
_cell.angle_alpha   90.00
_cell.angle_beta   90.00
_cell.angle_gamma   90.00
#
_symmetry.space_group_name_H-M   'P 1'
#
loop_
_entity.id
_entity.type
_entity.pdbx_description
1 polymer ?
#
loop_
_entity_poly.entity_id
_entity_poly.type
_entity_poly.pdbx_seq_one_letter_code
_entity_poly.pdbx_strand_id
1 'polypeptide(L)'
;MAEKDDLDIETPGYVPPKQVTMNEMLEKDKDDKSLEDYKKKLLGDAASGEKVIFFPEDPRKVIVTKLSFCTEGRPDVDLDLTKDIETLKKQRVTIKEGVTFKLKVHFFVQREIVMGLRYVHKTCRKGVQVDKTNYMVGAYAPREEEHIYSTPTDEAPSGMLARGEYTVKSLFTDDDKNEHLKWEWAFKIAKDWND
;
A
#
# COMPACT_ATOMS: atom_id res chain seq x y z
N MET A 1 0.74 19.31 -22.78
CA MET A 1 -0.13 18.30 -22.14
C MET A 1 0.77 17.48 -21.24
N ALA A 2 0.68 17.66 -19.92
CA ALA A 2 1.33 16.72 -19.00
C ALA A 2 0.63 15.36 -19.20
N GLU A 3 1.39 14.31 -19.49
CA GLU A 3 0.86 12.95 -19.48
C GLU A 3 0.23 12.72 -18.10
N LYS A 4 -1.09 12.48 -18.08
CA LYS A 4 -1.80 12.10 -16.86
C LYS A 4 -1.18 10.78 -16.41
N ASP A 5 -0.61 10.72 -15.20
CA ASP A 5 0.09 9.51 -14.75
C ASP A 5 -0.91 8.35 -14.81
N ASP A 6 -0.55 7.29 -15.53
CA ASP A 6 -1.42 6.15 -15.83
C ASP A 6 -1.89 5.40 -14.57
N LEU A 7 -1.33 5.74 -13.40
CA LEU A 7 -1.67 5.19 -12.09
C LEU A 7 -2.66 6.07 -11.31
N ASP A 8 -2.92 7.31 -11.72
CA ASP A 8 -3.93 8.16 -11.10
C ASP A 8 -5.32 7.53 -11.24
N ILE A 9 -6.01 7.36 -10.11
CA ILE A 9 -7.41 6.93 -10.09
C ILE A 9 -8.18 7.78 -9.09
N GLU A 10 -9.12 8.56 -9.62
CA GLU A 10 -10.16 9.22 -8.85
C GLU A 10 -11.28 8.20 -8.58
N THR A 11 -11.74 8.11 -7.33
CA THR A 11 -12.91 7.28 -7.00
C THR A 11 -14.17 8.07 -7.37
N PRO A 12 -15.01 7.60 -8.31
CA PRO A 12 -16.16 8.37 -8.78
C PRO A 12 -17.09 8.78 -7.62
N GLY A 13 -17.33 10.08 -7.48
CA GLY A 13 -18.22 10.64 -6.45
C GLY A 13 -17.61 10.78 -5.05
N TYR A 14 -16.36 10.35 -4.82
CA TYR A 14 -15.66 10.59 -3.56
C TYR A 14 -14.97 11.96 -3.59
N VAL A 15 -15.18 12.75 -2.54
CA VAL A 15 -14.48 14.03 -2.33
C VAL A 15 -13.59 13.89 -1.11
N PRO A 16 -12.26 14.00 -1.26
CA PRO A 16 -11.33 14.02 -0.15
C PRO A 16 -11.73 15.02 0.94
N PRO A 17 -11.59 14.67 2.23
CA PRO A 17 -11.80 15.63 3.30
C PRO A 17 -10.77 16.75 3.23
N LYS A 18 -11.10 17.91 3.79
CA LYS A 18 -10.12 19.00 3.94
C LYS A 18 -8.96 18.51 4.81
N GLN A 19 -7.74 18.79 4.39
CA GLN A 19 -6.56 18.51 5.18
C GLN A 19 -6.60 19.29 6.50
N VAL A 20 -6.47 18.58 7.62
CA VAL A 20 -6.43 19.11 8.98
C VAL A 20 -5.23 18.46 9.67
N THR A 21 -4.44 19.25 10.38
CA THR A 21 -3.31 18.72 11.14
C THR A 21 -3.79 17.93 12.35
N MET A 22 -2.96 17.01 12.80
CA MET A 22 -3.28 16.21 13.97
C MET A 22 -3.51 17.07 15.23
N ASN A 23 -2.72 18.14 15.41
CA ASN A 23 -2.90 19.07 16.54
C ASN A 23 -4.24 19.82 16.46
N GLU A 24 -4.63 20.33 15.29
CA GLU A 24 -5.94 20.96 15.11
C GLU A 24 -7.08 19.98 15.40
N MET A 25 -6.93 18.71 14.97
CA MET A 25 -7.92 17.66 15.25
C MET A 25 -8.03 17.37 16.75
N LEU A 26 -6.91 17.37 17.48
CA LEU A 26 -6.91 17.18 18.94
C LEU A 26 -7.47 18.40 19.68
N GLU A 27 -7.25 19.61 19.19
CA GLU A 27 -7.73 20.85 19.81
C GLU A 27 -9.23 21.12 19.63
N LYS A 28 -9.79 20.67 18.52
CA LYS A 28 -11.22 20.86 18.24
C LYS A 28 -12.08 20.15 19.29
N ASP A 29 -13.11 20.79 19.82
CA ASP A 29 -14.07 20.16 20.75
C ASP A 29 -13.42 19.54 22.01
N LYS A 30 -12.31 20.12 22.50
CA LYS A 30 -11.57 19.64 23.70
C LYS A 30 -12.41 19.66 24.99
N ASP A 31 -13.44 20.48 25.02
CA ASP A 31 -14.40 20.60 26.10
C ASP A 31 -15.45 19.48 26.12
N ASP A 32 -15.54 18.66 25.06
CA ASP A 32 -16.40 17.49 25.00
C ASP A 32 -15.63 16.21 25.36
N LYS A 33 -15.88 15.72 26.58
CA LYS A 33 -15.25 14.49 27.11
C LYS A 33 -15.52 13.25 26.22
N SER A 34 -16.70 13.15 25.62
CA SER A 34 -17.04 12.00 24.78
C SER A 34 -16.24 11.98 23.47
N LEU A 35 -16.01 13.15 22.88
CA LEU A 35 -15.17 13.31 21.70
C LEU A 35 -13.69 13.16 22.04
N GLU A 36 -13.26 13.60 23.22
CA GLU A 36 -11.90 13.37 23.71
C GLU A 36 -11.61 11.87 23.86
N ASP A 37 -12.48 11.12 24.54
CA ASP A 37 -12.35 9.67 24.73
C ASP A 37 -12.41 8.92 23.38
N TYR A 38 -13.25 9.38 22.45
CA TYR A 38 -13.32 8.84 21.09
C TYR A 38 -12.01 9.03 20.33
N LYS A 39 -11.41 10.23 20.38
CA LYS A 39 -10.11 10.51 19.73
C LYS A 39 -8.98 9.69 20.34
N LYS A 40 -8.93 9.55 21.67
CA LYS A 40 -7.95 8.68 22.34
C LYS A 40 -8.05 7.24 21.85
N LYS A 41 -9.27 6.73 21.69
CA LYS A 41 -9.49 5.36 21.18
C LYS A 41 -9.04 5.19 19.72
N LEU A 42 -9.23 6.20 18.88
CA LEU A 42 -8.83 6.16 17.47
C LEU A 42 -7.33 6.36 17.26
N LEU A 43 -6.74 7.30 17.98
CA LEU A 43 -5.38 7.78 17.76
C LEU A 43 -4.35 7.03 18.62
N GLY A 44 -4.78 6.36 19.69
CA GLY A 44 -3.87 5.64 20.60
C GLY A 44 -2.79 6.57 21.14
N ASP A 45 -1.52 6.16 21.03
CA ASP A 45 -0.36 6.93 21.49
C ASP A 45 -0.24 8.31 20.82
N ALA A 46 -0.74 8.42 19.60
CA ALA A 46 -0.79 9.67 18.86
C ALA A 46 -1.68 10.71 19.57
N ALA A 47 -2.65 10.30 20.39
CA ALA A 47 -3.52 11.23 21.11
C ALA A 47 -2.78 12.13 22.12
N SER A 48 -1.54 11.79 22.49
CA SER A 48 -0.67 12.61 23.35
C SER A 48 -0.30 13.97 22.72
N GLY A 49 -0.40 14.10 21.40
CA GLY A 49 0.09 15.26 20.65
C GLY A 49 1.59 15.26 20.39
N GLU A 50 2.32 14.25 20.89
CA GLU A 50 3.72 14.04 20.54
C GLU A 50 3.82 13.43 19.14
N LYS A 51 4.80 13.89 18.36
CA LYS A 51 5.03 13.36 17.02
C LYS A 51 5.66 11.98 17.12
N VAL A 52 4.90 10.95 16.75
CA VAL A 52 5.44 9.61 16.54
C VAL A 52 6.33 9.63 15.29
N ILE A 53 7.63 9.39 15.47
CA ILE A 53 8.64 9.38 14.41
C ILE A 53 9.55 8.18 14.62
N PHE A 54 9.53 7.23 13.70
CA PHE A 54 10.38 6.04 13.75
C PHE A 54 11.54 6.11 12.75
N PHE A 55 11.33 6.79 11.63
CA PHE A 55 12.34 7.05 10.60
C PHE A 55 12.62 8.55 10.54
N PRO A 56 13.50 9.09 11.41
CA PRO A 56 13.72 10.53 11.52
C PRO A 56 14.29 11.14 10.24
N GLU A 57 15.16 10.39 9.54
CA GLU A 57 15.79 10.79 8.28
C GLU A 57 14.84 10.71 7.08
N ASP A 58 13.69 10.03 7.21
CA ASP A 58 12.68 9.95 6.16
C ASP A 58 11.63 11.05 6.36
N PRO A 59 11.53 12.03 5.45
CA PRO A 59 10.55 13.11 5.59
C PRO A 59 9.12 12.65 5.28
N ARG A 60 8.93 11.46 4.70
CA ARG A 60 7.61 10.94 4.35
C ARG A 60 6.79 10.63 5.61
N LYS A 61 5.47 10.77 5.46
CA LYS A 61 4.49 10.36 6.47
C LYS A 61 4.28 8.85 6.48
N VAL A 62 4.42 8.21 5.31
CA VAL A 62 4.26 6.77 5.16
C VAL A 62 5.52 6.16 4.59
N ILE A 63 6.00 5.11 5.25
CA ILE A 63 7.19 4.36 4.86
C ILE A 63 6.74 2.93 4.60
N VAL A 64 6.69 2.55 3.32
CA VAL A 64 6.35 1.18 2.92
C VAL A 64 7.62 0.34 2.96
N THR A 65 7.59 -0.73 3.73
CA THR A 65 8.78 -1.54 4.06
C THR A 65 8.80 -2.86 3.30
N LYS A 66 7.63 -3.49 3.10
CA LYS A 66 7.57 -4.85 2.57
C LYS A 66 6.25 -5.13 1.85
N LEU A 67 6.33 -5.91 0.76
CA LEU A 67 5.17 -6.51 0.10
C LEU A 67 5.31 -8.03 0.16
N SER A 68 4.34 -8.70 0.77
CA SER A 68 4.36 -10.15 0.98
C SER A 68 3.29 -10.83 0.12
N PHE A 69 3.70 -11.75 -0.75
CA PHE A 69 2.80 -12.60 -1.52
C PHE A 69 2.45 -13.84 -0.69
N CYS A 70 1.18 -13.95 -0.28
CA CYS A 70 0.73 -14.97 0.66
C CYS A 70 -0.13 -16.01 -0.08
N THR A 71 0.27 -17.28 -0.02
CA THR A 71 -0.48 -18.40 -0.61
C THR A 71 -0.67 -19.47 0.43
N GLU A 72 -1.87 -20.05 0.48
CA GLU A 72 -2.18 -21.11 1.44
C GLU A 72 -1.24 -22.32 1.24
N GLY A 73 -0.75 -22.88 2.35
CA GLY A 73 0.12 -24.06 2.34
C GLY A 73 1.57 -23.80 1.91
N ARG A 74 2.01 -22.53 1.77
CA ARG A 74 3.42 -22.17 1.50
C ARG A 74 3.88 -21.00 2.37
N PRO A 75 5.19 -20.87 2.62
CA PRO A 75 5.74 -19.65 3.20
C PRO A 75 5.45 -18.43 2.31
N ASP A 76 5.18 -17.29 2.94
CA ASP A 76 5.00 -16.02 2.25
C ASP A 76 6.29 -15.66 1.48
N VAL A 77 6.14 -15.09 0.28
CA VAL A 77 7.27 -14.56 -0.51
C VAL A 77 7.35 -13.06 -0.31
N ASP A 78 8.41 -12.62 0.34
CA ASP A 78 8.60 -11.22 0.73
C ASP A 78 9.44 -10.45 -0.29
N LEU A 79 8.93 -9.29 -0.70
CA LEU A 79 9.67 -8.25 -1.43
C LEU A 79 10.02 -7.15 -0.44
N ASP A 80 11.31 -7.02 -0.14
CA ASP A 80 11.85 -5.95 0.71
C ASP A 80 11.89 -4.64 -0.07
N LEU A 81 10.96 -3.74 0.25
CA LEU A 81 10.73 -2.46 -0.43
C LEU A 81 11.62 -1.33 0.10
N THR A 82 12.47 -1.60 1.09
CA THR A 82 13.47 -0.64 1.58
C THR A 82 14.71 -0.56 0.69
N LYS A 83 14.86 -1.51 -0.24
CA LYS A 83 15.94 -1.55 -1.23
C LYS A 83 15.74 -0.51 -2.33
N ASP A 84 16.80 -0.23 -3.07
CA ASP A 84 16.74 0.69 -4.20
C ASP A 84 15.81 0.18 -5.32
N ILE A 85 15.24 1.11 -6.08
CA ILE A 85 14.25 0.84 -7.13
C ILE A 85 14.82 -0.09 -8.23
N GLU A 86 16.11 -0.02 -8.54
CA GLU A 86 16.71 -0.89 -9.56
C GLU A 86 16.79 -2.34 -9.10
N THR A 87 17.07 -2.55 -7.81
CA THR A 87 17.02 -3.88 -7.18
C THR A 87 15.59 -4.44 -7.20
N LEU A 88 14.58 -3.63 -6.85
CA LEU A 88 13.18 -4.05 -6.90
C LEU A 88 12.76 -4.48 -8.31
N LYS A 89 13.19 -3.73 -9.33
CA LYS A 89 12.94 -4.04 -10.75
C LYS A 89 13.52 -5.37 -11.21
N LYS A 90 14.56 -5.88 -10.54
CA LYS A 90 15.20 -7.16 -10.86
C LYS A 90 14.57 -8.32 -10.10
N GLN A 91 13.77 -8.07 -9.07
CA GLN A 91 13.11 -9.14 -8.33
C GLN A 91 12.08 -9.83 -9.22
N ARG A 92 12.07 -11.16 -9.13
CA ARG A 92 11.21 -12.06 -9.90
C ARG A 92 10.62 -13.09 -8.96
N VAL A 93 9.29 -13.18 -8.92
CA VAL A 93 8.58 -14.20 -8.14
C VAL A 93 7.92 -15.19 -9.09
N THR A 94 8.16 -16.49 -8.91
CA THR A 94 7.40 -17.53 -9.64
C THR A 94 6.11 -17.81 -8.88
N ILE A 95 4.98 -17.69 -9.58
CA ILE A 95 3.62 -17.95 -9.07
C ILE A 95 3.07 -19.14 -9.85
N LYS A 96 2.65 -20.18 -9.13
CA LYS A 96 1.94 -21.30 -9.74
C LYS A 96 0.57 -20.84 -10.22
N GLU A 97 0.17 -21.23 -11.42
CA GLU A 97 -1.15 -20.91 -11.97
C GLU A 97 -2.30 -21.50 -11.13
N GLY A 98 -3.44 -20.81 -11.10
CA GLY A 98 -4.65 -21.26 -10.40
C GLY A 98 -4.54 -21.28 -8.88
N VAL A 99 -3.48 -20.71 -8.30
CA VAL A 99 -3.35 -20.61 -6.84
C VAL A 99 -4.09 -19.40 -6.32
N THR A 100 -4.75 -19.60 -5.20
CA THR A 100 -5.38 -18.54 -4.42
C THR A 100 -4.33 -17.80 -3.60
N PHE A 101 -4.29 -16.48 -3.69
CA PHE A 101 -3.32 -15.65 -3.00
C PHE A 101 -3.95 -14.37 -2.43
N LYS A 102 -3.18 -13.70 -1.57
CA LYS A 102 -3.42 -12.31 -1.18
C LYS A 102 -2.10 -11.59 -1.01
N LEU A 103 -2.10 -10.28 -1.17
CA LEU A 103 -0.94 -9.43 -0.91
C LEU A 103 -1.06 -8.82 0.47
N LYS A 104 0.06 -8.76 1.21
CA LYS A 104 0.19 -7.97 2.44
C LYS A 104 1.15 -6.81 2.20
N VAL A 105 0.67 -5.59 2.38
CA VAL A 105 1.52 -4.39 2.37
C VAL A 105 1.86 -4.02 3.81
N HIS A 106 3.15 -3.94 4.10
CA HIS A 106 3.69 -3.55 5.39
C HIS A 106 4.19 -2.12 5.32
N PHE A 107 3.78 -1.28 6.27
CA PHE A 107 4.13 0.14 6.28
C PHE A 107 4.04 0.76 7.66
N PHE A 108 4.83 1.81 7.87
CA PHE A 108 4.73 2.67 9.04
C PHE A 108 4.04 3.98 8.67
N VAL A 109 3.31 4.55 9.63
CA VAL A 109 2.78 5.91 9.54
C VAL A 109 3.41 6.72 10.66
N GLN A 110 3.97 7.86 10.31
CA GLN A 110 4.64 8.77 11.24
C GLN A 110 4.23 10.22 10.97
N ARG A 111 4.47 11.09 11.97
CA ARG A 111 4.28 12.55 11.94
C ARG A 111 2.83 13.02 11.92
N GLU A 112 2.01 12.56 10.98
CA GLU A 112 0.63 13.05 10.76
C GLU A 112 -0.31 11.90 10.36
N ILE A 113 -1.61 12.11 10.57
CA ILE A 113 -2.65 11.20 10.06
C ILE A 113 -2.63 11.22 8.53
N VAL A 114 -2.79 10.04 7.92
CA VAL A 114 -2.87 9.88 6.47
C VAL A 114 -4.24 9.35 6.11
N MET A 115 -4.95 10.09 5.24
CA MET A 115 -6.31 9.81 4.83
C MET A 115 -6.34 9.18 3.43
N GLY A 116 -7.19 8.16 3.27
CA GLY A 116 -7.44 7.55 1.95
C GLY A 116 -6.20 6.92 1.32
N LEU A 117 -5.37 6.27 2.14
CA LEU A 117 -4.28 5.44 1.65
C LEU A 117 -4.80 4.44 0.63
N ARG A 118 -4.08 4.33 -0.47
CA ARG A 118 -4.41 3.51 -1.63
C ARG A 118 -3.19 2.77 -2.11
N TYR A 119 -3.39 1.50 -2.43
CA TYR A 119 -2.43 0.70 -3.15
C TYR A 119 -2.94 0.47 -4.57
N VAL A 120 -2.28 1.09 -5.55
CA VAL A 120 -2.57 0.90 -6.96
C VAL A 120 -1.51 -0.03 -7.54
N HIS A 121 -1.94 -1.07 -8.24
CA HIS A 121 -1.02 -1.86 -9.04
C HIS A 121 -1.57 -2.09 -10.45
N LYS A 122 -0.69 -1.92 -11.43
CA LYS A 122 -0.96 -2.09 -12.86
C LYS A 122 -0.12 -3.26 -13.36
N THR A 123 -0.79 -4.30 -13.83
CA THR A 123 -0.14 -5.51 -14.34
C THR A 123 -0.06 -5.42 -15.86
N CYS A 124 1.15 -5.58 -16.38
CA CYS A 124 1.47 -5.57 -17.80
C CYS A 124 2.07 -6.90 -18.23
N ARG A 125 1.72 -7.35 -19.42
CA ARG A 125 2.32 -8.52 -20.07
C ARG A 125 2.85 -8.11 -21.43
N LYS A 126 4.15 -8.35 -21.67
CA LYS A 126 4.84 -7.92 -22.92
C LYS A 126 4.61 -6.42 -23.24
N GLY A 127 4.62 -5.58 -22.21
CA GLY A 127 4.39 -4.13 -22.33
C GLY A 127 2.93 -3.69 -22.47
N VAL A 128 1.97 -4.62 -22.62
CA VAL A 128 0.54 -4.31 -22.71
C VAL A 128 -0.11 -4.45 -21.34
N GLN A 129 -0.89 -3.45 -20.92
CA GLN A 129 -1.67 -3.52 -19.68
C GLN A 129 -2.74 -4.61 -19.80
N VAL A 130 -2.76 -5.54 -18.84
CA VAL A 130 -3.74 -6.62 -18.78
C VAL A 130 -4.64 -6.51 -17.56
N ASP A 131 -4.20 -5.83 -16.51
CA ASP A 131 -5.01 -5.55 -15.32
C ASP A 131 -4.57 -4.23 -14.66
N LYS A 132 -5.49 -3.58 -13.94
CA LYS A 132 -5.21 -2.46 -13.05
C LYS A 132 -6.20 -2.48 -11.91
N THR A 133 -5.68 -2.62 -10.69
CA THR A 133 -6.50 -2.67 -9.48
C THR A 133 -6.08 -1.57 -8.51
N ASN A 134 -7.06 -0.97 -7.84
CA ASN A 134 -6.89 0.04 -6.81
C ASN A 134 -7.54 -0.44 -5.52
N TYR A 135 -6.72 -0.69 -4.51
CA TYR A 135 -7.15 -1.09 -3.19
C TYR A 135 -7.21 0.13 -2.27
N MET A 136 -8.40 0.46 -1.79
CA MET A 136 -8.56 1.39 -0.67
C MET A 136 -8.03 0.73 0.61
N VAL A 137 -6.91 1.25 1.11
CA VAL A 137 -6.23 0.75 2.30
C VAL A 137 -6.83 1.38 3.55
N GLY A 138 -7.18 2.67 3.51
CA GLY A 138 -7.95 3.35 4.55
C GLY A 138 -7.24 4.57 5.15
N ALA A 139 -7.59 4.89 6.39
CA ALA A 139 -7.04 6.03 7.14
C ALA A 139 -6.24 5.52 8.33
N TYR A 140 -5.06 6.09 8.55
CA TYR A 140 -4.13 5.61 9.56
C TYR A 140 -3.50 6.77 10.32
N ALA A 141 -3.50 6.67 11.64
CA ALA A 141 -2.78 7.57 12.52
C ALA A 141 -1.33 7.10 12.70
N PRO A 142 -0.41 8.00 13.06
CA PRO A 142 0.94 7.62 13.46
C PRO A 142 0.94 6.66 14.65
N ARG A 143 1.75 5.59 14.59
CA ARG A 143 1.97 4.68 15.73
C ARG A 143 3.34 4.01 15.61
N GLU A 144 3.85 3.47 16.72
CA GLU A 144 5.17 2.82 16.76
C GLU A 144 5.19 1.48 16.03
N GLU A 145 4.08 0.74 16.05
CA GLU A 145 3.96 -0.56 15.42
C GLU A 145 3.68 -0.49 13.91
N GLU A 146 4.28 -1.42 13.17
CA GLU A 146 4.02 -1.59 11.74
C GLU A 146 2.54 -1.86 11.46
N HIS A 147 2.00 -1.23 10.42
CA HIS A 147 0.69 -1.53 9.87
C HIS A 147 0.80 -2.60 8.79
N ILE A 148 -0.19 -3.49 8.75
CA ILE A 148 -0.30 -4.54 7.74
C ILE A 148 -1.68 -4.45 7.10
N TYR A 149 -1.71 -4.11 5.82
CA TYR A 149 -2.92 -4.20 5.01
C TYR A 149 -2.90 -5.48 4.19
N SER A 150 -3.98 -6.25 4.23
CA SER A 150 -4.17 -7.42 3.35
C SER A 150 -5.18 -7.09 2.26
N THR A 151 -4.83 -7.36 1.00
CA THR A 151 -5.81 -7.30 -0.09
C THR A 151 -6.88 -8.38 0.09
N PRO A 152 -8.04 -8.24 -0.57
CA PRO A 152 -8.92 -9.37 -0.82
C PRO A 152 -8.14 -10.53 -1.45
N THR A 153 -8.66 -11.73 -1.23
CA THR A 153 -8.17 -12.94 -1.87
C THR A 153 -8.44 -12.89 -3.38
N ASP A 154 -7.45 -13.31 -4.16
CA ASP A 154 -7.50 -13.37 -5.62
C ASP A 154 -6.92 -14.71 -6.14
N GLU A 155 -7.14 -15.04 -7.40
CA GLU A 155 -6.65 -16.28 -8.03
C GLU A 155 -5.70 -15.98 -9.20
N ALA A 156 -4.52 -16.61 -9.19
CA ALA A 156 -3.56 -16.45 -10.28
C ALA A 156 -4.14 -17.06 -11.57
N PRO A 157 -4.09 -16.35 -12.72
CA PRO A 157 -4.70 -16.85 -13.94
C PRO A 157 -4.01 -18.14 -14.42
N SER A 158 -4.78 -19.00 -15.09
CA SER A 158 -4.35 -20.35 -15.45
C SER A 158 -4.48 -20.67 -16.94
N GLY A 159 -3.74 -21.70 -17.35
CA GLY A 159 -3.72 -22.20 -18.71
C GLY A 159 -2.51 -21.71 -19.51
N MET A 160 -2.21 -22.43 -20.60
CA MET A 160 -1.03 -22.18 -21.45
C MET A 160 -0.94 -20.73 -21.94
N LEU A 161 -2.08 -20.08 -22.18
CA LEU A 161 -2.12 -18.68 -22.61
C LEU A 161 -1.83 -17.71 -21.48
N ALA A 162 -2.08 -18.03 -20.21
CA ALA A 162 -1.80 -17.15 -19.07
C ALA A 162 -0.34 -17.28 -18.57
N ARG A 163 0.30 -18.44 -18.76
CA ARG A 163 1.69 -18.63 -18.33
C ARG A 163 2.66 -17.66 -19.00
N GLY A 164 3.67 -17.22 -18.27
CA GLY A 164 4.71 -16.30 -18.74
C GLY A 164 5.01 -15.18 -17.76
N GLU A 165 5.82 -14.22 -18.22
CA GLU A 165 6.28 -13.10 -17.40
C GLU A 165 5.33 -11.90 -17.45
N TYR A 166 5.17 -11.29 -16.28
CA TYR A 166 4.34 -10.12 -16.03
C TYR A 166 5.16 -9.08 -15.27
N THR A 167 5.02 -7.82 -15.65
CA THR A 167 5.57 -6.68 -14.91
C THR A 167 4.44 -5.99 -14.18
N VAL A 168 4.67 -5.62 -12.93
CA VAL A 168 3.73 -4.88 -12.10
C VAL A 168 4.33 -3.52 -11.79
N LYS A 169 3.59 -2.46 -12.11
CA LYS A 169 3.87 -1.10 -11.64
C LYS A 169 3.00 -0.84 -10.42
N SER A 170 3.63 -0.56 -9.29
CA SER A 170 2.97 -0.39 -7.99
C SER A 170 3.15 1.04 -7.50
N LEU A 171 2.09 1.59 -6.89
CA LEU A 171 2.06 2.93 -6.29
C LEU A 171 1.29 2.87 -4.97
N PHE A 172 1.92 3.35 -3.90
CA PHE A 172 1.28 3.61 -2.63
C PHE A 172 1.09 5.12 -2.47
N THR A 173 -0.16 5.57 -2.40
CA THR A 173 -0.53 6.99 -2.41
C THR A 173 -1.71 7.26 -1.46
N ASP A 174 -2.17 8.50 -1.35
CA ASP A 174 -3.23 8.93 -0.45
C ASP A 174 -4.21 9.92 -1.12
N ASP A 175 -5.11 10.51 -0.34
CA ASP A 175 -6.05 11.54 -0.82
C ASP A 175 -5.39 12.89 -1.11
N ASP A 176 -4.25 13.17 -0.49
CA ASP A 176 -3.44 14.38 -0.73
C ASP A 176 -2.54 14.24 -1.98
N LYS A 177 -2.63 13.10 -2.69
CA LYS A 177 -1.81 12.74 -3.87
C LYS A 177 -0.32 12.65 -3.57
N ASN A 178 0.07 12.34 -2.33
CA ASN A 178 1.46 12.08 -2.01
C ASN A 178 1.90 10.74 -2.63
N GLU A 179 3.05 10.71 -3.30
CA GLU A 179 3.68 9.47 -3.73
C GLU A 179 4.56 8.94 -2.57
N HIS A 180 4.02 8.01 -1.78
CA HIS A 180 4.77 7.44 -0.64
C HIS A 180 5.81 6.44 -1.12
N LEU A 181 5.44 5.60 -2.09
CA LEU A 181 6.37 4.72 -2.79
C LEU A 181 5.82 4.34 -4.17
N LYS A 182 6.65 4.46 -5.21
CA LYS A 182 6.39 3.95 -6.56
C LYS A 182 7.51 3.00 -6.97
N TRP A 183 7.15 1.79 -7.35
CA TRP A 183 8.13 0.76 -7.71
C TRP A 183 7.61 -0.16 -8.81
N GLU A 184 8.52 -0.87 -9.44
CA GLU A 184 8.20 -1.90 -10.41
C GLU A 184 8.84 -3.21 -9.98
N TRP A 185 8.11 -4.30 -10.17
CA TRP A 185 8.58 -5.66 -9.92
C TRP A 185 7.99 -6.58 -10.98
N ALA A 186 8.38 -7.84 -11.01
CA ALA A 186 7.78 -8.78 -11.95
C ALA A 186 7.59 -10.15 -11.33
N PHE A 187 6.66 -10.89 -11.91
CA PHE A 187 6.38 -12.26 -11.55
C PHE A 187 6.22 -13.11 -12.81
N LYS A 188 6.39 -14.41 -12.67
CA LYS A 188 6.19 -15.40 -13.72
C LYS A 188 5.07 -16.33 -13.31
N ILE A 189 4.05 -16.46 -14.14
CA ILE A 189 3.03 -17.50 -13.99
C ILE A 189 3.55 -18.78 -14.63
N ALA A 190 3.57 -19.85 -13.86
CA ALA A 190 4.11 -21.14 -14.24
C ALA A 190 3.15 -22.29 -13.90
N LYS A 191 3.41 -23.48 -14.44
CA LYS A 191 2.61 -24.67 -14.13
C LYS A 191 2.87 -25.14 -12.70
N ASP A 192 4.14 -25.07 -12.28
CA ASP A 192 4.58 -25.38 -10.92
C ASP A 192 5.55 -24.31 -10.39
N TRP A 193 5.76 -24.31 -9.08
CA TRP A 193 6.55 -23.29 -8.38
C TRP A 193 8.05 -23.28 -8.73
N ASN A 194 8.56 -24.38 -9.27
CA ASN A 194 9.98 -24.59 -9.56
C ASN A 194 10.32 -24.39 -11.05
N ASP A 195 9.37 -23.93 -11.86
CA ASP A 195 9.53 -23.77 -13.31
C ASP A 195 10.12 -22.42 -13.73
#